data_AF-A0A368GET4-F1
#
_entry.id   AF-A0A368GET4-F1
#
_cell.length_a   1.000
_cell.length_b   1.000
_cell.length_c   1.000
_cell.angle_alpha   90.00
_cell.angle_beta   90.00
_cell.angle_gamma   90.00
#
_symmetry.space_group_name_H-M   'P 1'
#
loop_
_entity.id
_entity.type
_entity.pdbx_description
1 polymer ?
#
loop_
_entity_poly.entity_id
_entity_poly.type
_entity_poly.pdbx_seq_one_letter_code
_entity_poly.pdbx_strand_id
1 'polypeptide(L)'
;MAADVLAPGFWEIGAYKNNVRRMKDGIDELDDFTKMARERADIEAKYGKTMQQFAEKWKAHVDKAVQSGSIKKAWLGVLEEAEAISVQHNRVKDRLMDEVLKTLALYRKENYHPSAFRAPKEIREAEEGFERVCFDRVLACFS
;
A
#
# COMPACT_ATOMS: atom_id res chain seq x y z
N MET A 1 -10.87 -19.35 7.53
CA MET A 1 -10.79 -19.50 9.01
C MET A 1 -11.06 -20.95 9.39
N ALA A 2 -10.13 -21.87 9.14
CA ALA A 2 -10.27 -23.29 9.54
C ALA A 2 -8.94 -24.08 9.56
N ALA A 3 -7.79 -23.42 9.38
CA ALA A 3 -6.48 -24.11 9.29
C ALA A 3 -5.73 -24.20 10.64
N ASP A 4 -6.11 -23.39 11.62
CA ASP A 4 -5.34 -23.23 12.87
C ASP A 4 -5.54 -24.37 13.89
N VAL A 5 -6.65 -25.13 13.81
CA VAL A 5 -7.00 -26.14 14.82
C VAL A 5 -6.25 -27.47 14.63
N LEU A 6 -5.56 -27.66 13.50
CA LEU A 6 -4.74 -28.85 13.20
C LEU A 6 -3.24 -28.54 13.09
N ALA A 7 -2.81 -27.31 13.41
CA ALA A 7 -1.40 -26.95 13.30
C ALA A 7 -0.59 -27.69 14.39
N PRO A 8 0.52 -28.37 14.03
CA PRO A 8 1.40 -29.01 15.01
C PRO A 8 1.89 -27.98 16.03
N GLY A 9 2.05 -28.41 17.29
CA GLY A 9 2.51 -27.52 18.35
C GLY A 9 3.87 -26.93 18.00
N PHE A 10 4.12 -25.66 18.32
CA PHE A 10 5.37 -24.95 17.95
C PHE A 10 6.66 -25.73 18.29
N TRP A 11 6.64 -26.51 19.36
CA TRP A 11 7.78 -27.30 19.84
C TRP A 11 8.02 -28.61 19.09
N GLU A 12 7.14 -29.00 18.17
CA GLU A 12 7.32 -30.17 17.31
C GLU A 12 8.38 -29.90 16.24
N ILE A 13 9.07 -30.96 15.83
CA ILE A 13 10.15 -30.86 14.84
C ILE A 13 9.59 -30.26 13.54
N GLY A 14 10.18 -29.15 13.11
CA GLY A 14 9.80 -28.46 11.89
C GLY A 14 8.56 -27.55 12.00
N ALA A 15 7.87 -27.49 13.15
CA ALA A 15 6.71 -26.62 13.33
C ALA A 15 7.06 -25.12 13.30
N TYR A 16 8.33 -24.75 13.56
CA TYR A 16 8.84 -23.39 13.42
C TYR A 16 8.68 -22.82 12.00
N LYS A 17 8.60 -23.68 10.98
CA LYS A 17 8.41 -23.27 9.57
C LYS A 17 7.14 -22.45 9.35
N ASN A 18 6.11 -22.62 10.18
CA ASN A 18 4.92 -21.78 10.15
C ASN A 18 5.23 -20.31 10.48
N ASN A 19 6.18 -20.06 11.40
CA ASN A 19 6.60 -18.70 11.74
C ASN A 19 7.49 -18.08 10.65
N VAL A 20 8.40 -18.87 10.07
CA VAL A 20 9.21 -18.44 8.91
C VAL A 20 8.31 -18.11 7.72
N ARG A 21 7.30 -18.95 7.44
CA ARG A 21 6.28 -18.66 6.42
C ARG A 21 5.52 -17.38 6.71
N ARG A 22 5.08 -17.16 7.95
CA ARG A 22 4.40 -15.91 8.34
C ARG A 22 5.24 -14.66 8.07
N MET A 23 6.57 -14.73 8.25
CA MET A 23 7.46 -13.61 7.90
C MET A 23 7.45 -13.34 6.40
N LYS A 24 7.47 -14.40 5.58
CA LYS A 24 7.37 -14.28 4.12
C LYS A 24 6.02 -13.70 3.70
N ASP A 25 4.93 -14.25 4.24
CA ASP A 25 3.56 -13.80 3.94
C ASP A 25 3.41 -12.30 4.26
N GLY A 26 3.98 -11.83 5.37
CA GLY A 26 3.95 -10.40 5.73
C GLY A 26 4.67 -9.47 4.74
N ILE A 27 5.67 -9.96 3.99
CA ILE A 27 6.32 -9.18 2.93
C ILE A 27 5.41 -9.11 1.70
N ASP A 28 4.82 -10.24 1.33
CA ASP A 28 3.91 -10.32 0.19
C ASP A 28 2.65 -9.47 0.44
N GLU A 29 2.10 -9.50 1.67
CA GLU A 29 0.99 -8.66 2.11
C GLU A 29 1.33 -7.15 2.09
N LEU A 30 2.55 -6.78 2.49
CA LEU A 30 3.03 -5.40 2.40
C LEU A 30 3.13 -4.92 0.95
N ASP A 31 3.60 -5.78 0.05
CA ASP A 31 3.68 -5.49 -1.38
C ASP A 31 2.28 -5.34 -2.00
N ASP A 32 1.31 -6.16 -1.60
CA ASP A 32 -0.09 -6.04 -2.04
C ASP A 32 -0.77 -4.78 -1.51
N PHE A 33 -0.54 -4.42 -0.23
CA PHE A 33 -1.02 -3.15 0.32
C PHE A 33 -0.44 -1.95 -0.43
N THR A 34 0.85 -2.01 -0.79
CA THR A 34 1.52 -0.96 -1.57
C THR A 34 0.89 -0.81 -2.97
N LYS A 35 0.58 -1.94 -3.65
CA LYS A 35 -0.12 -1.89 -4.95
C LYS A 35 -1.50 -1.26 -4.82
N MET A 36 -2.30 -1.69 -3.85
CA MET A 36 -3.64 -1.15 -3.60
C MET A 36 -3.60 0.35 -3.32
N ALA A 37 -2.67 0.82 -2.49
CA ALA A 37 -2.51 2.25 -2.19
C ALA A 37 -2.15 3.06 -3.45
N ARG A 38 -1.33 2.50 -4.35
CA ARG A 38 -1.01 3.12 -5.64
C ARG A 38 -2.21 3.17 -6.58
N GLU A 39 -2.94 2.08 -6.72
CA GLU A 39 -4.18 2.05 -7.51
C GLU A 39 -5.18 3.10 -7.00
N ARG A 40 -5.30 3.25 -5.68
CA ARG A 40 -6.12 4.30 -5.09
C ARG A 40 -5.61 5.69 -5.47
N ALA A 41 -4.32 5.96 -5.39
CA ALA A 41 -3.75 7.26 -5.77
C ALA A 41 -4.02 7.59 -7.25
N ASP A 42 -3.97 6.60 -8.13
CA ASP A 42 -4.25 6.77 -9.57
C ASP A 42 -5.73 7.11 -9.84
N ILE A 43 -6.66 6.51 -9.07
CA ILE A 43 -8.09 6.86 -9.13
C ILE A 43 -8.30 8.33 -8.74
N GLU A 44 -7.68 8.76 -7.63
CA GLU A 44 -7.76 10.14 -7.15
C GLU A 44 -7.17 11.14 -8.16
N ALA A 45 -6.01 10.79 -8.77
CA ALA A 45 -5.38 11.58 -9.83
C ALA A 45 -6.31 11.78 -11.03
N LYS A 46 -6.94 10.67 -11.46
CA LYS A 46 -7.84 10.69 -12.61
C LYS A 46 -9.06 11.56 -12.34
N TYR A 47 -9.66 11.41 -11.17
CA TYR A 47 -10.82 12.22 -10.78
C TYR A 47 -10.48 13.71 -10.76
N GLY A 48 -9.41 14.09 -10.05
CA GLY A 48 -8.97 15.49 -9.96
C GLY A 48 -8.71 16.09 -11.34
N LYS A 49 -7.96 15.37 -12.19
CA LYS A 49 -7.68 15.82 -13.56
C LYS A 49 -8.95 15.99 -14.41
N THR A 50 -9.84 15.01 -14.40
CA THR A 50 -11.08 15.08 -15.19
C THR A 50 -11.99 16.20 -14.70
N MET A 51 -12.05 16.43 -13.39
CA MET A 51 -12.86 17.52 -12.80
C MET A 51 -12.29 18.90 -13.14
N GLN A 52 -10.96 19.06 -13.10
CA GLN A 52 -10.29 20.29 -13.52
C GLN A 52 -10.58 20.61 -15.00
N GLN A 53 -10.43 19.62 -15.88
CA GLN A 53 -10.71 19.78 -17.31
C GLN A 53 -12.18 20.13 -17.57
N PHE A 54 -13.10 19.52 -16.82
CA PHE A 54 -14.52 19.86 -16.88
C PHE A 54 -14.76 21.34 -16.53
N ALA A 55 -14.22 21.79 -15.40
CA ALA A 55 -14.41 23.15 -14.92
C ALA A 55 -13.83 24.18 -15.90
N GLU A 56 -12.58 24.00 -16.35
CA GLU A 56 -11.90 24.89 -17.30
C GLU A 56 -12.66 25.01 -18.62
N LYS A 57 -13.10 23.87 -19.19
CA LYS A 57 -13.86 23.84 -20.44
C LYS A 57 -15.15 24.65 -20.34
N TRP A 58 -15.93 24.43 -19.28
CA TRP A 58 -17.23 25.08 -19.16
C TRP A 58 -17.12 26.53 -18.72
N LYS A 59 -16.10 26.89 -17.95
CA LYS A 59 -15.82 28.29 -17.60
C LYS A 59 -15.53 29.12 -18.85
N ALA A 60 -14.67 28.61 -19.72
CA ALA A 60 -14.38 29.23 -21.02
C ALA A 60 -15.62 29.33 -21.93
N HIS A 61 -16.55 28.38 -21.85
CA HIS A 61 -17.83 28.44 -22.58
C HIS A 61 -18.75 29.52 -22.01
N VAL A 62 -18.94 29.53 -20.68
CA VAL A 62 -19.81 30.49 -19.98
C VAL A 62 -19.34 31.92 -20.19
N ASP A 63 -18.04 32.16 -20.13
CA ASP A 63 -17.47 33.50 -20.33
C ASP A 63 -17.77 34.09 -21.72
N LYS A 64 -17.90 33.23 -22.74
CA LYS A 64 -18.25 33.64 -24.12
C LYS A 64 -19.76 33.74 -24.33
N ALA A 65 -20.51 32.73 -23.87
CA ALA A 65 -21.92 32.57 -24.17
C ALA A 65 -22.82 33.44 -23.29
N VAL A 66 -22.41 33.73 -22.05
CA VAL A 66 -23.21 34.45 -21.06
C VAL A 66 -22.47 35.72 -20.65
N GLN A 67 -23.01 36.88 -21.00
CA GLN A 67 -22.34 38.16 -20.73
C GLN A 67 -22.41 38.56 -19.26
N SER A 68 -23.61 38.51 -18.66
CA SER A 68 -23.83 38.88 -17.25
C SER A 68 -25.12 38.27 -16.70
N GLY A 69 -25.45 38.58 -15.43
CA GLY A 69 -26.69 38.17 -14.78
C GLY A 69 -26.52 37.11 -13.69
N SER A 70 -27.61 36.85 -12.95
CA SER A 70 -27.64 35.88 -11.84
C SER A 70 -27.36 34.45 -12.30
N ILE A 71 -27.84 34.07 -13.49
CA ILE A 71 -27.59 32.75 -14.06
C ILE A 71 -26.09 32.51 -14.33
N LYS A 72 -25.35 33.52 -14.80
CA LYS A 72 -23.90 33.43 -15.00
C LYS A 72 -23.21 33.14 -13.67
N LYS A 73 -23.58 33.87 -12.62
CA LYS A 73 -23.00 33.69 -11.28
C LYS A 73 -23.30 32.30 -10.73
N ALA A 74 -24.53 31.82 -10.84
CA ALA A 74 -24.90 30.48 -10.38
C ALA A 74 -24.11 29.40 -11.13
N TRP A 75 -23.96 29.53 -12.44
CA TRP A 75 -23.19 28.59 -13.25
C TRP A 75 -21.70 28.59 -12.89
N LEU A 76 -21.10 29.78 -12.75
CA LEU A 76 -19.71 29.91 -12.31
C LEU A 76 -19.49 29.34 -10.89
N GLY A 77 -20.46 29.47 -9.99
CA GLY A 77 -20.39 28.88 -8.66
C GLY A 77 -20.30 27.35 -8.68
N VAL A 78 -21.03 26.67 -9.58
CA VAL A 78 -20.90 25.21 -9.77
C VAL A 78 -19.50 24.85 -10.29
N LEU A 79 -18.94 25.67 -11.18
CA LEU A 79 -17.61 25.40 -11.74
C LEU A 79 -16.49 25.68 -10.74
N GLU A 80 -16.65 26.67 -9.86
CA GLU A 80 -15.75 26.93 -8.74
C GLU A 80 -15.75 25.78 -7.73
N GLU A 81 -16.93 25.22 -7.45
CA GLU A 81 -17.07 24.03 -6.59
C GLU A 81 -16.34 22.81 -7.21
N ALA A 82 -16.47 22.59 -8.51
CA ALA A 82 -15.74 21.56 -9.23
C ALA A 82 -14.21 21.78 -9.19
N GLU A 83 -13.72 23.01 -9.34
CA GLU A 83 -12.29 23.36 -9.15
C GLU A 83 -11.83 23.02 -7.73
N ALA A 84 -12.62 23.36 -6.70
CA ALA A 84 -12.30 23.08 -5.31
C ALA A 84 -12.26 21.57 -5.02
N ILE A 85 -13.22 20.79 -5.54
CA ILE A 85 -13.21 19.32 -5.46
C ILE A 85 -11.92 18.77 -6.10
N SER A 86 -11.56 19.23 -7.31
CA SER A 86 -10.34 18.76 -7.98
C SER A 86 -9.10 18.94 -7.11
N VAL A 87 -8.98 20.09 -6.44
CA VAL A 87 -7.88 20.36 -5.50
C VAL A 87 -7.88 19.35 -4.34
N GLN A 88 -9.03 19.01 -3.77
CA GLN A 88 -9.09 18.01 -2.68
C GLN A 88 -8.66 16.62 -3.15
N HIS A 89 -9.11 16.16 -4.32
CA HIS A 89 -8.71 14.87 -4.85
C HIS A 89 -7.20 14.81 -5.14
N ASN A 90 -6.63 15.89 -5.69
CA ASN A 90 -5.18 15.98 -5.88
C ASN A 90 -4.42 15.95 -4.55
N ARG A 91 -4.91 16.60 -3.49
CA ARG A 91 -4.33 16.51 -2.14
C ARG A 91 -4.34 15.09 -1.60
N VAL A 92 -5.45 14.36 -1.77
CA VAL A 92 -5.53 12.95 -1.34
C VAL A 92 -4.51 12.11 -2.11
N LYS A 93 -4.43 12.29 -3.43
CA LYS A 93 -3.43 11.64 -4.28
C LYS A 93 -2.01 11.95 -3.82
N ASP A 94 -1.69 13.20 -3.50
CA ASP A 94 -0.35 13.59 -3.06
C ASP A 94 -0.02 12.96 -1.70
N ARG A 95 -0.95 12.94 -0.75
CA ARG A 95 -0.73 12.25 0.53
C ARG A 95 -0.50 10.74 0.35
N LEU A 96 -1.24 10.09 -0.53
CA LEU A 96 -1.02 8.67 -0.84
C LEU A 96 0.37 8.44 -1.45
N MET A 97 0.79 9.29 -2.38
CA MET A 97 2.07 9.18 -3.09
C MET A 97 3.28 9.55 -2.23
N ASP A 98 3.19 10.64 -1.48
CA ASP A 98 4.31 11.29 -0.82
C ASP A 98 4.42 10.95 0.67
N GLU A 99 3.33 10.57 1.32
CA GLU A 99 3.36 10.09 2.71
C GLU A 99 3.29 8.57 2.70
N VAL A 100 2.13 8.00 2.34
CA VAL A 100 1.85 6.57 2.54
C VAL A 100 2.83 5.68 1.76
N LEU A 101 2.93 5.85 0.45
CA LEU A 101 3.78 5.00 -0.38
C LEU A 101 5.28 5.16 -0.06
N LYS A 102 5.72 6.36 0.34
CA LYS A 102 7.12 6.57 0.77
C LYS A 102 7.39 5.93 2.12
N THR A 103 6.47 6.02 3.08
CA THR A 103 6.58 5.34 4.37
C THR A 103 6.62 3.82 4.18
N LEU A 104 5.77 3.25 3.33
CA LEU A 104 5.80 1.82 3.03
C LEU A 104 7.13 1.40 2.37
N ALA A 105 7.61 2.19 1.41
CA ALA A 105 8.89 1.92 0.76
C ALA A 105 10.08 1.99 1.75
N LEU A 106 10.06 2.96 2.66
CA LEU A 106 11.07 3.10 3.71
C LEU A 106 11.00 1.92 4.68
N TYR A 107 9.82 1.59 5.19
CA TYR A 107 9.60 0.46 6.08
C TYR A 107 10.11 -0.84 5.46
N ARG A 108 9.75 -1.11 4.19
CA ARG A 108 10.22 -2.29 3.47
C ARG A 108 11.74 -2.33 3.37
N LYS A 109 12.37 -1.19 3.04
CA LYS A 109 13.83 -1.08 2.92
C LYS A 109 14.55 -1.32 4.24
N GLU A 110 14.02 -0.80 5.34
CA GLU A 110 14.66 -0.89 6.67
C GLU A 110 14.46 -2.26 7.34
N ASN A 111 13.38 -2.98 7.00
CA ASN A 111 13.02 -4.24 7.66
C ASN A 111 13.32 -5.48 6.81
N TYR A 112 13.49 -5.34 5.49
CA TYR A 112 13.73 -6.48 4.59
C TYR A 112 14.91 -6.21 3.66
N HIS A 113 16.03 -6.88 3.93
CA HIS A 113 17.26 -6.68 3.19
C HIS A 113 17.41 -7.73 2.07
N PRO A 114 17.61 -7.30 0.80
CA PRO A 114 17.85 -8.22 -0.30
C PRO A 114 19.06 -9.11 -0.03
N SER A 115 18.92 -10.40 -0.35
CA SER A 115 20.01 -11.39 -0.29
C SER A 115 20.33 -11.89 -1.70
N ALA A 116 21.58 -12.33 -1.91
CA ALA A 116 22.00 -12.96 -3.16
C ALA A 116 21.24 -14.27 -3.44
N PHE A 117 20.82 -14.97 -2.39
CA PHE A 117 19.84 -16.06 -2.47
C PHE A 117 18.46 -15.46 -2.31
N ARG A 118 17.65 -15.42 -3.38
CA ARG A 118 16.25 -14.94 -3.58
C ARG A 118 15.34 -14.61 -2.37
N ALA A 119 15.55 -15.12 -1.16
CA ALA A 119 14.83 -14.78 0.08
C ALA A 119 15.52 -13.67 0.90
N PRO A 120 14.77 -12.72 1.49
CA PRO A 120 15.31 -11.69 2.38
C PRO A 120 16.17 -12.26 3.51
N LYS A 121 17.22 -11.51 3.87
CA LYS A 121 18.22 -11.92 4.86
C LYS A 121 17.60 -12.33 6.19
N GLU A 122 16.58 -11.60 6.64
CA GLU A 122 15.88 -11.79 7.91
C GLU A 122 15.16 -13.14 7.98
N ILE A 123 14.55 -13.56 6.87
CA ILE A 123 13.86 -14.85 6.76
C ILE A 123 14.88 -15.98 6.85
N ARG A 124 16.00 -15.84 6.14
CA ARG A 124 17.09 -16.83 6.16
C ARG A 124 17.70 -16.96 7.55
N GLU A 125 17.99 -15.83 8.21
CA GLU A 125 18.56 -15.83 9.57
C GLU A 125 17.61 -16.46 10.60
N ALA A 126 16.30 -16.21 10.47
CA ALA A 126 15.30 -16.89 11.29
C ALA A 126 15.29 -18.41 11.03
N GLU A 127 15.29 -18.84 9.77
CA GLU A 127 15.29 -20.25 9.38
C GLU A 127 16.54 -20.98 9.89
N GLU A 128 17.73 -20.45 9.62
CA GLU A 128 19.02 -21.02 10.07
C GLU A 128 19.13 -21.05 11.60
N GLY A 129 18.59 -20.05 12.29
CA GLY A 129 18.56 -19.98 13.75
C GLY A 129 17.72 -21.11 14.36
N PHE A 130 16.53 -21.36 13.82
CA PHE A 130 15.69 -22.47 14.27
C PHE A 130 16.32 -23.83 13.95
N GLU A 131 16.87 -24.01 12.75
CA GLU A 131 17.53 -25.26 12.35
C GLU A 131 18.67 -25.63 13.29
N ARG A 132 19.53 -24.65 13.64
CA ARG A 132 20.64 -24.87 14.57
C ARG A 132 20.17 -25.34 15.95
N VAL A 133 19.24 -24.61 16.57
CA VAL A 133 18.76 -24.93 17.92
C VAL A 133 17.99 -26.25 17.96
N CYS A 134 17.19 -26.54 16.94
CA CYS A 134 16.49 -27.82 16.83
C CYS A 134 17.47 -28.98 16.70
N PHE A 135 18.55 -28.83 15.93
CA PHE A 135 19.58 -29.85 15.78
C PHE A 135 20.34 -30.11 17.09
N ASP A 136 20.77 -29.06 17.78
CA ASP A 136 21.46 -29.15 19.08
C ASP A 136 20.59 -29.86 20.14
N ARG A 137 19.29 -29.58 20.17
CA ARG A 137 18.36 -30.22 21.10
C ARG A 137 18.16 -31.70 20.80
N VAL A 138 18.09 -32.09 19.52
CA VAL A 138 17.97 -33.49 19.14
C VAL A 138 19.24 -34.23 19.56
N LEU A 139 20.43 -33.69 19.29
CA LEU A 139 21.70 -34.28 19.71
C LEU A 139 21.81 -34.43 21.24
N ALA A 140 21.39 -33.43 22.01
CA ALA A 140 21.38 -33.49 23.48
C ALA A 140 20.44 -34.57 24.05
N CYS A 141 19.40 -34.99 23.33
CA CYS A 141 18.55 -36.11 23.74
C CYS A 141 19.18 -37.49 23.44
N PHE A 142 20.23 -37.55 22.62
CA PHE A 142 20.93 -38.79 22.25
C PHE A 142 22.27 -38.97 23.01
N SER A 143 22.64 -38.03 23.88
CA SER A 143 23.85 -38.04 24.73
C SER A 143 23.50 -38.20 26.20
#